data_AF-A0A819IGF5-F1
#
_entry.id   AF-A0A819IGF5-F1
#
_cell.length_a   1.000
_cell.length_b   1.000
_cell.length_c   1.000
_cell.angle_alpha   90.00
_cell.angle_beta   90.00
_cell.angle_gamma   90.00
#
_symmetry.space_group_name_H-M   'P 1'
#
loop_
_entity.id
_entity.type
_entity.pdbx_description
1 polymer ?
#
loop_
_entity_poly.entity_id
_entity_poly.type
_entity_poly.pdbx_seq_one_letter_code
_entity_poly.pdbx_strand_id
1 'polypeptide(L)' 'MNKLINEAILTNYFSMDTEDDVLSHKPATLQVEFIRQKLPIIIFISEVQYLPSITSLLLKRIQQVCSIIFTSNNCIYS' A
#
# COMPACT_ATOMS: atom_id res chain seq x y z
N MET A 1 8.89 0.47 -8.90
CA MET A 1 7.44 0.18 -8.88
C MET A 1 7.02 -1.09 -9.60
N ASN A 2 7.55 -1.44 -10.79
CA ASN A 2 7.11 -2.67 -11.48
C ASN A 2 7.28 -3.94 -10.63
N LYS A 3 8.38 -4.05 -9.86
CA LYS A 3 8.54 -5.12 -8.86
C LYS A 3 7.39 -5.12 -7.85
N LEU A 4 7.12 -4.00 -7.19
CA LEU A 4 6.04 -3.89 -6.19
C LEU A 4 4.66 -4.28 -6.74
N ILE A 5 4.35 -3.91 -7.98
CA ILE A 5 3.11 -4.32 -8.66
C ILE A 5 3.05 -5.84 -8.79
N ASN A 6 4.13 -6.49 -9.25
CA ASN A 6 4.18 -7.94 -9.35
C ASN A 6 4.02 -8.61 -7.98
N GLU A 7 4.62 -8.04 -6.94
CA GLU A 7 4.51 -8.58 -5.57
C GLU A 7 3.08 -8.44 -5.04
N ALA A 8 2.39 -7.33 -5.32
CA ALA A 8 0.98 -7.14 -4.98
C ALA A 8 0.07 -8.15 -5.69
N ILE A 9 0.32 -8.44 -6.98
CA ILE A 9 -0.45 -9.45 -7.74
C ILE A 9 -0.32 -10.85 -7.13
N LEU A 10 0.85 -11.15 -6.56
CA LEU A 10 1.14 -12.46 -5.97
C LEU A 10 0.68 -12.59 -4.50
N THR A 11 0.06 -11.55 -3.94
CA THR A 11 -0.29 -11.47 -2.53
C THR A 11 -1.80 -11.37 -2.34
N ASN A 12 -2.37 -12.33 -1.62
CA ASN A 12 -3.79 -12.31 -1.27
C ASN A 12 -4.05 -11.91 0.20
N TYR A 13 -3.00 -11.81 1.02
CA TYR A 13 -3.11 -11.47 2.43
C TYR A 13 -2.25 -10.25 2.74
N PHE A 14 -2.84 -9.25 3.40
CA PHE A 14 -2.10 -8.05 3.76
C PHE A 14 -2.56 -7.52 5.12
N SER A 15 -1.65 -6.90 5.86
CA SER A 15 -2.01 -6.04 6.98
C SER A 15 -1.98 -4.58 6.52
N MET A 16 -2.71 -3.73 7.22
CA MET A 16 -2.79 -2.32 6.91
C MET A 16 -2.82 -1.53 8.22
N ASP A 17 -1.99 -0.52 8.30
CA ASP A 17 -1.96 0.41 9.41
C ASP A 17 -1.86 1.84 8.89
N THR A 18 -2.29 2.79 9.70
CA THR A 18 -2.17 4.22 9.41
C THR A 18 -1.51 4.90 10.59
N GLU A 19 -0.48 5.70 10.32
CA GLU A 19 0.09 6.57 11.35
C GLU A 19 -0.41 8.00 11.13
N ASP A 20 -0.77 8.64 12.23
CA ASP A 20 -1.22 10.02 12.24
C ASP A 20 -0.02 10.98 12.24
N ASP A 21 -0.20 12.12 11.58
CA ASP A 21 0.73 13.25 11.69
C ASP A 21 0.69 13.75 13.14
N VAL A 22 1.87 13.87 13.76
CA VAL A 22 2.01 14.23 15.18
C VAL A 22 1.40 15.59 15.50
N LEU A 23 1.37 16.52 14.52
CA LEU A 23 0.91 17.89 14.73
C LEU A 23 -0.59 18.06 14.48
N SER A 24 -1.11 17.43 13.42
CA SER A 24 -2.50 17.59 12.97
C SER A 24 -3.43 16.46 13.40
N HIS A 25 -2.87 15.34 13.91
CA HIS A 25 -3.59 14.11 14.25
C HIS A 25 -4.50 13.61 13.12
N LYS A 26 -4.10 13.85 11.88
CA LYS A 26 -4.76 13.34 10.69
C LYS A 26 -3.93 12.19 10.14
N PRO A 27 -4.53 11.19 9.47
CA PRO A 27 -3.79 10.15 8.80
C PRO A 27 -2.72 10.78 7.88
N ALA A 28 -1.48 10.41 8.11
CA ALA A 28 -0.31 10.95 7.41
C ALA A 28 0.35 9.91 6.55
N THR A 29 0.40 8.68 7.06
CA THR A 29 0.96 7.54 6.34
C THR A 29 -0.07 6.42 6.26
N LEU A 30 -0.04 5.71 5.14
CA LEU A 30 -0.66 4.42 4.98
C LEU A 30 0.46 3.41 4.83
N GLN A 31 0.52 2.45 5.74
CA GLN A 31 1.42 1.31 5.67
C GLN A 31 0.60 0.07 5.27
N VAL A 32 1.08 -0.66 4.26
CA VAL A 32 0.51 -1.93 3.82
C VAL A 32 1.61 -2.97 3.77
N GLU A 33 1.41 -4.10 4.46
CA GLU A 33 2.39 -5.19 4.48
C GLU A 33 1.85 -6.40 3.72
N PHE A 34 2.61 -6.88 2.75
CA PHE A 34 2.28 -8.07 1.99
C PHE A 34 2.71 -9.32 2.74
N ILE A 35 1.74 -10.10 3.19
CA ILE A 35 1.96 -11.31 4.00
C ILE A 35 1.97 -12.53 3.08
N ARG A 36 3.10 -13.24 3.06
CA ARG A 36 3.28 -14.43 2.22
C ARG A 36 4.00 -15.53 2.97
N GLN A 37 3.58 -16.77 2.75
CA GLN A 37 4.25 -17.93 3.35
C GLN A 37 5.62 -18.13 2.70
N LYS A 38 6.66 -18.28 3.54
CA LYS A 38 8.03 -18.64 3.13
C LYS A 38 8.69 -17.64 2.16
N LEU A 39 8.20 -16.41 2.08
CA LEU A 39 8.77 -15.33 1.28
C LEU A 39 9.02 -14.10 2.14
N PRO A 40 9.96 -13.21 1.75
CA PRO A 40 10.13 -11.94 2.43
C PRO A 40 8.85 -11.11 2.44
N ILE A 41 8.55 -10.52 3.60
CA ILE A 41 7.52 -9.50 3.77
C ILE A 41 7.95 -8.25 3.01
N ILE A 42 7.00 -7.64 2.31
CA ILE A 42 7.23 -6.40 1.57
C ILE A 42 6.27 -5.36 2.14
N ILE A 43 6.83 -4.20 2.49
CA ILE A 43 6.10 -3.10 3.09
C ILE A 43 6.00 -1.97 2.07
N PHE A 44 4.77 -1.51 1.83
CA PHE A 44 4.47 -0.32 1.06
C PHE A 44 4.02 0.79 2.02
N ILE A 45 4.78 1.88 2.07
CA ILE A 45 4.45 3.06 2.88
C ILE A 45 4.18 4.22 1.93
N SER A 46 3.06 4.90 2.12
CA SER A 46 2.67 6.07 1.34
C SER A 46 2.27 7.22 2.27
N GLU A 47 2.89 8.37 2.09
CA GLU A 47 2.44 9.61 2.73
C GLU A 47 1.17 10.11 2.03
N VAL A 48 0.03 10.01 2.71
CA VAL A 48 -1.29 10.33 2.13
C VAL A 48 -1.53 11.84 2.02
N GLN A 49 -0.85 12.64 2.84
CA GLN A 49 -0.93 14.11 2.78
C GLN A 49 -0.07 14.72 1.66
N TYR A 50 0.98 14.00 1.24
CA TYR A 50 1.94 14.46 0.24
C TYR A 50 1.91 13.59 -1.01
N LEU A 51 0.70 13.19 -1.43
CA LEU A 51 0.53 12.42 -2.65
C LEU A 51 1.07 13.20 -3.87
N PRO A 52 1.74 12.53 -4.82
CA PRO A 52 2.18 13.17 -6.05
C PRO A 52 1.00 13.75 -6.84
N SER A 53 1.27 14.70 -7.73
CA SER A 53 0.24 15.32 -8.57
C SER A 53 -0.60 14.29 -9.35
N ILE A 54 -1.83 14.65 -9.72
CA ILE A 54 -2.74 13.73 -10.43
C ILE A 54 -2.20 13.23 -11.78
N THR A 55 -1.31 14.01 -12.39
CA THR A 55 -0.67 13.66 -13.67
C THR A 55 0.60 12.83 -13.50
N SER A 56 1.12 12.70 -12.27
CA SER A 56 2.34 11.99 -11.92
C SER A 56 2.26 10.50 -12.28
N LEU A 57 3.33 10.00 -12.91
CA LEU A 57 3.49 8.57 -13.13
C LEU A 57 3.55 7.80 -11.80
N LEU A 58 4.15 8.39 -10.75
CA LEU A 58 4.24 7.75 -9.44
C LEU A 58 2.86 7.54 -8.82
N LEU A 59 1.99 8.56 -8.86
CA LEU A 59 0.61 8.42 -8.37
C LEU A 59 -0.14 7.33 -9.12
N LYS A 60 -0.02 7.28 -10.46
CA LYS A 60 -0.62 6.22 -11.28
C LYS A 60 -0.15 4.83 -10.85
N ARG A 61 1.14 4.67 -10.49
CA ARG A 61 1.69 3.40 -10.00
C ARG A 61 1.19 3.04 -8.60
N ILE A 62 1.04 4.02 -7.70
CA ILE A 62 0.44 3.82 -6.38
C ILE A 62 -1.00 3.35 -6.53
N GLN A 63 -1.79 4.03 -7.36
CA GLN A 63 -3.18 3.65 -7.64
C GLN A 63 -3.30 2.23 -8.19
N GLN A 64 -2.38 1.83 -9.09
CA GLN A 64 -2.33 0.45 -9.60
C GLN A 64 -2.12 -0.57 -8.48
N VAL A 65 -1.13 -0.33 -7.61
CA VAL A 65 -0.86 -1.21 -6.46
C VAL A 65 -2.08 -1.29 -5.55
N CYS A 66 -2.68 -0.15 -5.17
CA CYS A 66 -3.89 -0.12 -4.36
C CYS A 66 -5.06 -0.86 -5.02
N SER A 67 -5.25 -0.73 -6.34
CA SER A 67 -6.33 -1.42 -7.06
C SER A 67 -6.17 -2.95 -7.09
N ILE A 68 -4.94 -3.45 -6.94
CA ILE A 68 -4.66 -4.89 -6.84
C ILE A 68 -4.92 -5.38 -5.41
N ILE A 69 -4.49 -4.62 -4.41
CA ILE A 69 -4.59 -4.98 -2.99
C ILE A 69 -6.04 -4.92 -2.51
N PHE A 70 -6.74 -3.81 -2.80
CA PHE A 70 -8.07 -3.53 -2.27
C PHE A 70 -9.16 -4.07 -3.22
N THR A 71 -9.16 -5.39 -3.42
CA THR A 71 -10.22 -6.12 -4.14
C THR A 71 -10.97 -7.04 -3.18
N SER A 72 -12.19 -7.45 -3.55
CA SER A 72 -13.01 -8.36 -2.73
C SER A 72 -12.42 -9.76 -2.56
N ASN A 73 -11.38 -10.12 -3.31
CA ASN A 73 -10.75 -11.43 -3.28
C ASN A 73 -9.58 -11.52 -2.30
N ASN A 74 -9.08 -10.38 -1.80
CA ASN A 74 -7.96 -10.35 -0.88
C ASN A 74 -8.45 -10.22 0.57
N CYS A 75 -7.69 -10.81 1.49
CA CYS A 75 -8.01 -10.86 2.91
C CYS A 75 -7.13 -9.87 3.69
N ILE A 76 -7.77 -8.99 4.44
CA ILE A 76 -7.09 -8.17 5.46
C ILE A 76 -6.79 -9.06 6.66
N TYR A 77 -5.52 -9.14 7.03
CA TYR A 77 -5.03 -9.80 8.23
C TYR A 77 -4.86 -8.72 9.30
N SER A 78 -5.69 -8.75 10.35
CA SER A 78 -5.62 -7.82 11.49
C SER A 78 -4.70 -8.34 12.59
#